data_AF-A0A8E4XT62-F1
#
_entry.id   AF-A0A8E4XT62-F1
#
_cell.length_a   1.000
_cell.length_b   1.000
_cell.length_c   1.000
_cell.angle_alpha   90.00
_cell.angle_beta   90.00
_cell.angle_gamma   90.00
#
_symmetry.space_group_name_H-M   'P 1'
#
loop_
_entity.id
_entity.type
_entity.pdbx_description
1 polymer ?
#
loop_
_entity_poly.entity_id
_entity_poly.type
_entity_poly.pdbx_seq_one_letter_code
_entity_poly.pdbx_strand_id
1 'polypeptide(L)'
;MFDSGFRPDRSHAKSARSVAETMGNYHPHGDVSIYDTLVRMAQPWSLRYPLVDGQGNFGSPGNDPPAAMRYTEARLTPLAMEMLREIDEETVDFIPNYDGRVQEPTVLPSRFPNLLANGSGGIAVGMATNIPPHNLRELADAVFWALENHDA
;
A
#
# COMPACT_ATOMS: atom_id res chain seq x y z
N MET A 1 -8.67 3.84 2.04
CA MET A 1 -8.05 4.05 3.37
C MET A 1 -7.72 5.52 3.63
N PHE A 2 -6.89 6.14 2.78
CA PHE A 2 -6.49 7.55 2.94
C PHE A 2 -7.68 8.51 2.92
N ASP A 3 -8.53 8.41 1.88
CA ASP A 3 -9.72 9.23 1.71
C ASP A 3 -10.72 9.06 2.87
N SER A 4 -10.86 7.83 3.37
CA SER A 4 -11.63 7.51 4.58
C SER A 4 -11.02 8.04 5.89
N GLY A 5 -9.85 8.66 5.83
CA GLY A 5 -9.18 9.26 6.98
C GLY A 5 -8.56 8.26 7.97
N PHE A 6 -8.24 7.03 7.56
CA PHE A 6 -7.61 6.00 8.41
C PHE A 6 -6.10 6.23 8.52
N ARG A 7 -5.73 7.33 9.21
CA ARG A 7 -4.37 7.85 9.34
C ARG A 7 -3.65 7.33 10.61
N PRO A 8 -2.31 7.37 10.66
CA PRO A 8 -1.52 6.82 11.79
C PRO A 8 -1.79 7.49 13.15
N ASP A 9 -2.26 8.74 13.14
CA ASP A 9 -2.56 9.55 14.32
C ASP A 9 -3.96 9.29 14.91
N ARG A 10 -4.75 8.40 14.27
CA ARG A 10 -6.11 8.04 14.69
C ARG A 10 -6.20 6.56 15.04
N SER A 11 -7.20 6.17 15.81
CA SER A 11 -7.46 4.76 16.14
C SER A 11 -7.63 3.91 14.87
N HIS A 12 -7.22 2.65 14.94
CA HIS A 12 -7.46 1.69 13.86
C HIS A 12 -8.96 1.59 13.54
N ALA A 13 -9.28 1.39 12.26
CA ALA A 13 -10.64 1.15 11.81
C ALA A 13 -10.80 -0.34 11.49
N LYS A 14 -12.01 -0.91 11.66
CA LYS A 14 -12.29 -2.28 11.22
C LYS A 14 -11.86 -2.48 9.77
N SER A 15 -11.13 -3.57 9.48
CA SER A 15 -10.65 -3.83 8.11
C SER A 15 -11.82 -3.92 7.11
N ALA A 16 -12.99 -4.39 7.56
CA ALA A 16 -14.23 -4.38 6.79
C ALA A 16 -14.61 -2.98 6.22
N ARG A 17 -14.27 -1.87 6.90
CA ARG A 17 -14.50 -0.52 6.37
C ARG A 17 -13.59 -0.22 5.18
N SER A 18 -12.32 -0.60 5.27
CA SER A 18 -11.37 -0.42 4.16
C SER A 18 -11.74 -1.27 2.96
N VAL A 19 -12.16 -2.53 3.20
CA VAL A 19 -12.64 -3.43 2.15
C VAL A 19 -13.89 -2.87 1.47
N ALA A 20 -14.89 -2.44 2.24
CA ALA A 20 -16.13 -1.90 1.71
C ALA A 20 -15.91 -0.62 0.89
N GLU A 21 -15.03 0.29 1.35
CA GLU A 21 -14.71 1.52 0.63
C GLU A 21 -14.07 1.22 -0.73
N THR A 22 -13.09 0.33 -0.76
CA THR A 22 -12.42 -0.06 -2.00
C THR A 22 -13.38 -0.77 -2.95
N MET A 23 -14.21 -1.66 -2.42
CA MET A 23 -15.19 -2.41 -3.21
C MET A 23 -16.26 -1.51 -3.81
N GLY A 24 -16.74 -0.52 -3.05
CA GLY A 24 -17.82 0.37 -3.48
C GLY A 24 -17.38 1.41 -4.52
N ASN A 25 -16.13 1.89 -4.46
CA ASN A 25 -15.69 2.99 -5.30
C ASN A 25 -14.72 2.60 -6.43
N TYR A 26 -13.84 1.63 -6.22
CA TYR A 26 -12.67 1.43 -7.11
C TYR A 26 -12.55 0.01 -7.66
N HIS A 27 -13.00 -1.01 -6.92
CA HIS A 27 -12.85 -2.41 -7.32
C HIS A 27 -14.12 -3.23 -7.03
N PRO A 28 -15.16 -3.16 -7.89
CA PRO A 28 -16.47 -3.77 -7.66
C PRO A 28 -16.49 -5.29 -7.95
N HIS A 29 -15.48 -6.01 -7.46
CA HIS A 29 -15.36 -7.47 -7.54
C HIS A 29 -15.41 -8.08 -6.13
N GLY A 30 -15.22 -9.40 -6.03
CA GLY A 30 -15.24 -10.12 -4.76
C GLY A 30 -14.26 -9.56 -3.72
N ASP A 31 -14.65 -9.61 -2.45
CA ASP A 31 -13.94 -8.98 -1.33
C ASP A 31 -12.55 -9.57 -1.04
N VAL A 32 -12.32 -10.81 -1.43
CA VAL A 32 -11.12 -11.58 -1.09
C VAL A 32 -9.84 -10.90 -1.58
N SER A 33 -9.79 -10.46 -2.84
CA SER A 33 -8.59 -9.80 -3.39
C SER A 33 -8.25 -8.50 -2.66
N ILE A 34 -9.27 -7.76 -2.25
CA ILE A 34 -9.13 -6.49 -1.52
C ILE A 34 -8.59 -6.77 -0.11
N TYR A 35 -9.19 -7.73 0.60
CA TYR A 35 -8.77 -8.06 1.95
C TYR A 35 -7.38 -8.72 1.99
N ASP A 36 -7.08 -9.63 1.07
CA ASP A 36 -5.75 -10.26 0.97
C ASP A 36 -4.66 -9.23 0.68
N THR A 37 -4.95 -8.23 -0.16
CA THR A 37 -4.04 -7.12 -0.44
C THR A 37 -3.79 -6.27 0.82
N LEU A 38 -4.86 -5.92 1.55
CA LEU A 38 -4.75 -5.19 2.82
C LEU A 38 -3.93 -5.98 3.85
N VAL A 39 -4.19 -7.28 3.98
CA VAL A 39 -3.46 -8.15 4.91
C VAL A 39 -1.99 -8.24 4.53
N ARG A 40 -1.67 -8.50 3.26
CA ARG A 40 -0.29 -8.58 2.77
C ARG A 40 0.49 -7.31 3.08
N MET A 41 -0.11 -6.13 2.87
CA MET A 41 0.54 -4.83 3.15
C MET A 41 0.80 -4.56 4.64
N ALA A 42 0.17 -5.31 5.55
CA ALA A 42 0.34 -5.20 6.99
C ALA A 42 1.38 -6.19 7.56
N GLN A 43 1.79 -7.20 6.79
CA GLN A 43 2.67 -8.27 7.25
C GLN A 43 4.15 -7.85 7.16
N PRO A 44 4.89 -7.73 8.29
CA PRO A 44 6.28 -7.27 8.29
C PRO A 44 7.27 -8.29 7.71
N TRP A 45 6.87 -9.55 7.53
CA TRP A 45 7.66 -10.55 6.79
C TRP A 45 7.40 -10.52 5.28
N SER A 46 6.35 -9.83 4.83
CA SER A 46 5.96 -9.74 3.42
C SER A 46 6.47 -8.45 2.76
N LEU A 47 6.40 -7.31 3.46
CA LEU A 47 6.92 -6.02 3.00
C LEU A 47 8.08 -5.57 3.89
N ARG A 48 9.17 -5.11 3.27
CA ARG A 48 10.32 -4.56 4.00
C ARG A 48 9.98 -3.28 4.77
N TYR A 49 9.05 -2.49 4.23
CA TYR A 49 8.48 -1.29 4.80
C TYR A 49 6.94 -1.34 4.65
N PRO A 50 6.22 -1.88 5.65
CA PRO A 50 4.77 -2.04 5.59
C PRO A 50 4.01 -0.73 5.34
N LEU A 51 2.93 -0.83 4.57
CA LEU A 51 2.07 0.31 4.21
C LEU A 51 0.77 0.34 5.02
N VAL A 52 0.44 -0.77 5.69
CA VAL A 52 -0.70 -0.88 6.59
C VAL A 52 -0.20 -1.21 8.00
N ASP A 53 -0.74 -0.50 9.00
CA ASP A 53 -0.60 -0.82 10.42
C ASP A 53 -1.84 -1.63 10.82
N GLY A 54 -1.65 -2.94 10.99
CA GLY A 54 -2.71 -3.89 11.34
C GLY A 54 -2.74 -4.22 12.83
N GLN A 55 -3.95 -4.29 13.40
CA GLN A 55 -4.20 -4.76 14.76
C GLN A 55 -5.11 -6.00 14.74
N GLY A 56 -4.64 -7.10 15.34
CA GLY A 56 -5.33 -8.40 15.36
C GLY A 56 -4.50 -9.51 14.71
N ASN A 57 -5.15 -10.63 14.37
CA ASN A 57 -4.48 -11.73 13.68
C ASN A 57 -4.43 -11.49 12.15
N PHE A 58 -3.26 -11.10 11.65
CA PHE A 58 -2.95 -10.92 10.22
C PHE A 58 -2.20 -12.12 9.61
N GLY A 59 -2.32 -13.29 10.25
CA GLY A 59 -1.64 -14.53 9.88
C GLY A 59 -0.23 -14.61 10.47
N SER A 60 0.56 -15.54 9.95
CA SER A 60 1.97 -15.72 10.33
C SER A 60 2.84 -15.95 9.08
N PRO A 61 4.18 -15.94 9.19
CA PRO A 61 5.05 -16.38 8.11
C PRO A 61 4.89 -17.87 7.74
N GLY A 62 4.18 -18.64 8.58
CA GLY A 62 3.85 -20.04 8.34
C GLY A 62 2.49 -20.18 7.65
N ASN A 63 1.68 -21.14 8.13
CA ASN A 63 0.40 -21.50 7.53
C ASN A 63 -0.81 -21.00 8.34
N ASP A 64 -0.61 -20.12 9.33
CA ASP A 64 -1.71 -19.59 10.11
C ASP A 64 -2.49 -18.55 9.29
N PRO A 65 -3.78 -18.79 8.98
CA PRO A 65 -4.54 -17.84 8.20
C PRO A 65 -4.83 -16.57 9.00
N PRO A 66 -4.94 -15.40 8.33
CA PRO A 66 -5.47 -14.20 8.95
C PRO A 66 -6.90 -14.44 9.44
N ALA A 67 -7.30 -13.72 10.49
CA ALA A 67 -8.70 -13.70 10.91
C ALA A 67 -9.58 -13.01 9.86
N ALA A 68 -10.90 -13.18 9.92
CA ALA A 68 -11.80 -12.47 9.01
C ALA A 68 -11.78 -10.95 9.24
N MET A 69 -12.06 -10.15 8.19
CA MET A 69 -12.00 -8.67 8.19
C MET A 69 -12.81 -7.92 9.27
N ARG A 70 -13.77 -8.61 9.92
CA ARG A 70 -14.53 -8.08 11.06
C ARG A 70 -13.79 -8.17 12.40
N TYR A 71 -12.77 -9.03 12.48
CA TYR A 71 -11.95 -9.28 13.67
C TYR A 71 -10.60 -8.55 13.64
N THR A 72 -10.20 -8.03 12.48
CA THR A 72 -8.99 -7.22 12.33
C THR A 72 -9.32 -5.74 12.19
N GLU A 73 -8.37 -4.90 12.57
CA GLU A 73 -8.43 -3.45 12.39
C GLU A 73 -7.17 -2.98 11.67
N ALA A 74 -7.25 -1.90 10.90
CA ALA A 74 -6.19 -1.39 10.07
C ALA A 74 -6.24 0.14 9.98
N ARG A 75 -5.06 0.75 9.83
CA ARG A 75 -4.85 2.14 9.43
C ARG A 75 -3.57 2.23 8.58
N LEU A 76 -3.30 3.38 7.99
CA LEU A 76 -2.06 3.61 7.23
C LEU A 76 -0.86 3.68 8.18
N THR A 77 0.31 3.23 7.73
CA THR A 77 1.59 3.52 8.39
C THR A 77 2.05 4.95 8.06
N PRO A 78 2.98 5.54 8.84
CA PRO A 78 3.58 6.82 8.49
C PRO A 78 4.24 6.82 7.10
N LEU A 79 4.93 5.75 6.68
CA LEU A 79 5.50 5.67 5.34
C LEU A 79 4.43 5.62 4.25
N ALA A 80 3.27 4.98 4.49
CA ALA A 80 2.16 5.05 3.54
C ALA A 80 1.61 6.48 3.40
N MET A 81 1.69 7.32 4.43
CA MET A 81 1.35 8.74 4.29
C MET A 81 2.28 9.45 3.30
N GLU A 82 3.56 9.09 3.24
CA GLU A 82 4.49 9.61 2.23
C GLU A 82 4.21 9.08 0.81
N MET A 83 3.51 7.95 0.65
CA MET A 83 2.99 7.55 -0.66
C MET A 83 1.90 8.50 -1.17
N LEU A 84 1.08 9.03 -0.25
CA LEU A 84 -0.16 9.76 -0.52
C LEU A 84 -0.06 11.26 -0.21
N ARG A 85 1.15 11.73 0.12
CA ARG A 85 1.39 13.11 0.55
C ARG A 85 1.10 14.07 -0.59
N GLU A 86 0.30 15.11 -0.30
CA GLU A 86 -0.05 16.19 -1.23
C GLU A 86 -0.79 15.68 -2.49
N ILE A 87 -1.46 14.52 -2.39
CA ILE A 87 -2.23 13.93 -3.51
C ILE A 87 -3.45 14.78 -3.90
N ASP A 88 -3.93 15.62 -2.98
CA ASP A 88 -5.02 16.59 -3.16
C ASP A 88 -4.54 17.94 -3.74
N GLU A 89 -3.25 18.08 -4.02
CA GLU A 89 -2.63 19.29 -4.61
C GLU A 89 -2.34 19.14 -6.12
N GLU A 90 -3.17 18.38 -6.84
CA GLU A 90 -3.02 18.14 -8.30
C GLU A 90 -1.64 17.57 -8.69
N THR A 91 -1.00 16.81 -7.80
CA THR A 91 0.36 16.28 -8.00
C THR A 91 0.43 15.05 -8.92
N VAL A 92 -0.71 14.43 -9.21
CA VAL A 92 -0.86 13.26 -10.08
C VAL A 92 -2.16 13.36 -10.87
N ASP A 93 -2.19 12.72 -12.04
CA ASP A 93 -3.41 12.64 -12.84
C ASP A 93 -4.43 11.69 -12.21
N PHE A 94 -5.69 12.11 -12.21
CA PHE A 94 -6.82 11.30 -11.81
C PHE A 94 -7.67 10.92 -13.03
N ILE A 95 -8.32 9.76 -12.96
CA ILE A 95 -9.26 9.28 -13.97
C ILE A 95 -10.60 8.92 -13.32
N PRO A 96 -11.72 8.99 -14.07
CA PRO A 96 -13.00 8.50 -13.58
C PRO A 96 -12.90 7.03 -13.17
N ASN A 97 -13.55 6.66 -12.07
CA ASN A 97 -13.65 5.28 -11.62
C ASN A 97 -14.57 4.44 -12.53
N TYR A 98 -14.81 3.17 -12.14
CA TYR A 98 -15.55 2.20 -12.95
C TYR A 98 -16.96 2.62 -13.40
N ASP A 99 -17.66 3.46 -12.62
CA ASP A 99 -19.00 3.97 -12.95
C ASP A 99 -19.05 5.49 -13.19
N GLY A 100 -17.88 6.14 -13.24
CA GLY A 100 -17.71 7.57 -13.53
C GLY A 100 -18.24 8.53 -12.45
N ARG A 101 -18.53 8.05 -11.23
CA ARG A 101 -19.07 8.90 -10.14
C ARG A 101 -18.00 9.61 -9.32
N VAL A 102 -16.84 8.99 -9.18
CA VAL A 102 -15.69 9.53 -8.44
C VAL A 102 -14.42 9.44 -9.28
N GLN A 103 -13.37 10.11 -8.83
CA GLN A 103 -12.06 10.09 -9.45
C GLN A 103 -11.12 9.18 -8.65
N GLU A 104 -10.19 8.52 -9.32
CA GLU A 104 -9.11 7.73 -8.71
C GLU A 104 -7.74 8.08 -9.31
N PRO A 105 -6.66 8.07 -8.50
CA PRO A 105 -5.34 8.45 -8.97
C PRO A 105 -4.74 7.36 -9.86
N THR A 106 -4.16 7.75 -10.99
CA THR A 106 -3.46 6.81 -11.91
C THR A 106 -2.12 6.31 -11.35
N VAL A 107 -1.50 7.13 -10.50
CA VAL A 107 -0.25 6.85 -9.79
C VAL A 107 -0.30 7.59 -8.44
N LEU A 108 0.52 7.17 -7.48
CA LEU A 108 0.66 7.88 -6.20
C LEU A 108 1.91 8.77 -6.21
N PRO A 109 1.91 9.91 -5.48
CA PRO A 109 3.09 10.78 -5.35
C PRO A 109 4.39 10.05 -4.97
N SER A 110 4.31 9.00 -4.15
CA SER A 110 5.44 8.10 -3.82
C SER A 110 6.71 8.85 -3.40
N ARG A 111 6.66 9.62 -2.31
CA ARG A 111 7.77 10.47 -1.83
C ARG A 111 8.97 9.71 -1.28
N PHE A 112 8.97 8.39 -1.41
CA PHE A 112 10.13 7.51 -1.28
C PHE A 112 10.10 6.47 -2.42
N PRO A 113 11.25 5.86 -2.79
CA PRO A 113 11.33 4.94 -3.93
C PRO A 113 10.72 3.55 -3.61
N ASN A 114 9.39 3.47 -3.49
CA ASN A 114 8.67 2.29 -3.00
C ASN A 114 8.87 1.02 -3.83
N LEU A 115 8.95 1.13 -5.17
CA LEU A 115 9.19 -0.03 -6.03
C LEU A 115 10.52 -0.73 -5.67
N LEU A 116 11.58 0.02 -5.40
CA LEU A 116 12.86 -0.54 -4.99
C LEU A 116 12.87 -0.91 -3.50
N ALA A 117 12.22 -0.11 -2.65
CA ALA A 117 12.23 -0.34 -1.20
C ALA A 117 11.44 -1.60 -0.80
N ASN A 118 10.29 -1.84 -1.41
CA ASN A 118 9.42 -2.98 -1.11
C ASN A 118 9.46 -4.09 -2.17
N GLY A 119 10.00 -3.82 -3.37
CA GLY A 119 10.02 -4.77 -4.46
C GLY A 119 8.63 -4.98 -5.08
N SER A 120 8.55 -5.95 -5.99
CA SER A 120 7.30 -6.43 -6.56
C SER A 120 7.48 -7.84 -7.10
N GLY A 121 6.48 -8.69 -6.91
CA GLY A 121 6.53 -10.10 -7.29
C GLY A 121 6.83 -11.05 -6.12
N GLY A 122 7.51 -12.16 -6.42
CA GLY A 122 7.88 -13.19 -5.47
C GLY A 122 8.69 -14.32 -6.12
N ILE A 123 9.26 -15.20 -5.31
CA ILE A 123 10.11 -16.34 -5.76
C ILE A 123 9.33 -17.54 -6.31
N ALA A 124 8.00 -17.45 -6.37
CA ALA A 124 7.14 -18.51 -6.86
C ALA A 124 7.25 -18.65 -8.39
N VAL A 125 7.16 -19.89 -8.89
CA VAL A 125 7.12 -20.17 -10.34
C VAL A 125 5.87 -19.53 -10.94
N GLY A 126 6.04 -18.84 -12.08
CA GLY A 126 4.93 -18.19 -12.80
C GLY A 126 4.72 -16.72 -12.45
N MET A 127 5.52 -16.13 -11.56
CA MET A 127 5.50 -14.68 -11.34
C MET A 127 6.03 -13.93 -12.56
N ALA A 128 5.27 -12.93 -13.03
CA ALA A 128 5.63 -12.14 -14.22
C ALA A 128 6.83 -11.20 -13.99
N THR A 129 7.14 -10.88 -12.74
CA THR A 129 8.30 -10.08 -12.33
C THR A 129 8.77 -10.50 -10.94
N ASN A 130 10.01 -10.14 -10.58
CA ASN A 130 10.57 -10.39 -9.26
C ASN A 130 11.68 -9.35 -8.93
N ILE A 131 11.26 -8.17 -8.47
CA ILE A 131 12.16 -7.11 -7.99
C ILE A 131 12.33 -7.28 -6.47
N PRO A 132 13.57 -7.46 -5.96
CA PRO A 132 13.80 -7.62 -4.53
C PRO A 132 13.64 -6.28 -3.76
N PRO A 133 13.31 -6.33 -2.45
CA PRO A 133 13.32 -5.15 -1.60
C PRO A 133 14.76 -4.72 -1.26
N HIS A 134 14.99 -3.41 -1.13
CA HIS A 134 16.28 -2.82 -0.81
C HIS A 134 16.23 -1.96 0.46
N ASN A 135 17.39 -1.61 1.01
CA ASN A 135 17.50 -0.72 2.16
C ASN A 135 17.16 0.73 1.77
N LEU A 136 16.22 1.35 2.48
CA LEU A 136 15.76 2.71 2.18
C LEU A 136 16.87 3.76 2.27
N ARG A 137 17.87 3.60 3.15
CA ARG A 137 18.97 4.57 3.27
C ARG A 137 19.93 4.47 2.09
N GLU A 138 20.28 3.26 1.68
CA GLU A 138 21.11 3.03 0.49
C GLU A 138 20.40 3.52 -0.77
N LEU A 139 19.08 3.31 -0.88
CA LEU A 139 18.29 3.88 -1.96
C LEU A 139 18.27 5.41 -1.92
N ALA A 140 18.12 6.01 -0.73
CA ALA A 140 18.15 7.47 -0.58
C ALA A 140 19.51 8.04 -0.98
N ASP A 141 20.61 7.42 -0.58
CA ASP A 141 21.97 7.82 -0.98
C ASP A 141 22.12 7.78 -2.52
N ALA A 142 21.61 6.73 -3.17
CA ALA A 142 21.60 6.63 -4.63
C ALA A 142 20.71 7.69 -5.31
N VAL A 143 19.53 7.99 -4.74
CA VAL A 143 18.65 9.05 -5.23
C VAL A 143 19.31 10.43 -5.08
N PHE A 144 19.93 10.73 -3.93
CA PHE A 144 20.62 11.99 -3.71
C PHE A 144 21.79 12.16 -4.69
N TRP A 145 22.58 11.10 -4.89
CA TRP A 145 23.63 11.12 -5.90
C TRP A 145 23.07 11.41 -7.30
N ALA A 146 21.97 10.77 -7.70
CA ALA A 146 21.36 10.97 -9.02
C ALA A 146 20.75 12.38 -9.18
N LEU A 147 20.21 12.97 -8.12
CA LEU A 147 19.72 14.35 -8.13
C LEU A 147 20.86 15.36 -8.29
N GLU A 148 21.97 15.14 -7.60
CA GLU A 148 23.17 15.99 -7.69
C GLU A 148 23.86 15.86 -9.06
N ASN A 149 23.85 14.66 -9.64
CA ASN A 149 24.55 14.31 -10.88
C ASN A 149 23.56 14.00 -12.02
N HIS A 150 22.66 14.95 -12.30
CA HIS A 150 21.55 14.77 -13.27
C HIS A 150 21.97 14.47 -14.73
N ASP A 151 23.24 14.70 -15.09
CA ASP A 151 23.80 14.47 -16.43
C ASP A 151 24.66 13.18 -16.55
N ALA A 152 24.74 12.38 -15.48
CA ALA A 152 25.56 11.16 -15.44
C ALA A 152 25.00 9.98 -16.23
#